data_AF-A0A382CTK6-F1
#
_entry.id   AF-A0A382CTK6-F1
#
_cell.length_a   1.000
_cell.length_b   1.000
_cell.length_c   1.000
_cell.angle_alpha   90.00
_cell.angle_beta   90.00
_cell.angle_gamma   90.00
#
_symmetry.space_group_name_H-M   'P 1'
#
loop_
_entity.id
_entity.type
_entity.pdbx_description
1 polymer ?
#
loop_
_entity_poly.entity_id
_entity_poly.type
_entity_poly.pdbx_seq_one_letter_code
_entity_poly.pdbx_strand_id
1 'polypeptide(L)' 'MNIKTYTKRDIASEMARRKGISTRKALVYIDEFFIVMRDYLCKDQPYVRIEIRNFGVFESKPTKAKPRARNPRTNE' A
#
# COMPACT_ATOMS: atom_id res chain seq x y z
N MET A 1 14.38 -19.29 -7.17
CA MET A 1 14.29 -18.57 -5.88
C MET A 1 12.91 -18.86 -5.30
N ASN A 2 12.80 -19.46 -4.12
CA ASN A 2 11.48 -19.71 -3.52
C ASN A 2 11.03 -18.43 -2.79
N ILE A 3 10.09 -17.69 -3.38
CA ILE A 3 9.62 -16.42 -2.83
C ILE A 3 8.40 -16.71 -1.95
N LYS A 4 8.52 -16.45 -0.66
CA LYS A 4 7.38 -16.53 0.26
C LYS A 4 6.56 -15.24 0.15
N THR A 5 5.33 -15.36 -0.32
CA THR A 5 4.36 -14.26 -0.37
C THR A 5 3.63 -14.14 0.96
N TYR A 6 3.59 -12.93 1.53
CA TYR A 6 2.74 -12.59 2.66
C TYR A 6 1.49 -11.86 2.18
N THR A 7 0.34 -12.23 2.74
CA THR A 7 -0.97 -11.69 2.40
C THR A 7 -1.51 -10.80 3.52
N LYS A 8 -2.58 -10.06 3.22
CA LYS A 8 -3.34 -9.30 4.24
C LYS A 8 -3.78 -10.18 5.42
N ARG A 9 -4.15 -11.44 5.15
CA ARG A 9 -4.57 -12.39 6.17
C ARG A 9 -3.43 -12.79 7.11
N ASP A 10 -2.21 -12.91 6.59
CA ASP A 10 -1.03 -13.23 7.39
C ASP A 10 -0.72 -12.09 8.36
N ILE A 11 -0.78 -10.85 7.87
CA ILE A 11 -0.60 -9.64 8.69
C ILE A 11 -1.69 -9.57 9.78
N ALA A 12 -2.94 -9.86 9.44
CA ALA A 12 -4.05 -9.87 10.40
C ALA A 12 -3.91 -10.93 11.48
N SER A 13 -3.49 -12.13 11.08
CA SER A 13 -3.29 -13.24 12.01
C SER A 13 -2.15 -12.94 12.98
N GLU A 14 -1.06 -12.34 12.49
CA GLU A 14 0.06 -11.95 13.33
C GLU A 14 -0.28 -10.78 14.27
N MET A 15 -1.02 -9.77 13.78
CA MET A 15 -1.53 -8.68 14.63
C MET A 15 -2.46 -9.23 15.74
N ALA A 16 -3.40 -10.09 15.37
CA ALA A 16 -4.35 -10.72 16.30
C ALA A 16 -3.61 -11.44 17.42
N ARG A 17 -2.62 -12.26 17.06
CA ARG A 17 -1.75 -12.98 18.00
C ARG A 17 -1.00 -12.05 18.94
N ARG A 18 -0.37 -10.98 18.41
CA ARG A 18 0.42 -10.01 19.22
C ARG A 18 -0.44 -9.19 20.18
N LYS A 19 -1.69 -8.91 19.81
CA LYS A 19 -2.60 -8.03 20.57
C LYS A 19 -3.63 -8.79 21.41
N GLY A 20 -3.69 -10.12 21.30
CA GLY A 20 -4.68 -10.95 22.00
C GLY A 20 -6.12 -10.65 21.57
N ILE A 21 -6.33 -10.26 20.31
CA ILE A 21 -7.66 -9.96 19.75
C ILE A 21 -8.07 -11.01 18.72
N SER A 22 -9.36 -11.07 18.39
CA SER A 22 -9.82 -11.96 17.33
C SER A 22 -9.28 -11.54 15.96
N THR A 23 -9.01 -12.51 15.08
CA THR A 23 -8.56 -12.27 13.71
C THR A 23 -9.54 -11.41 12.93
N ARG A 24 -10.85 -11.56 13.19
CA ARG A 24 -11.90 -10.71 12.60
C ARG A 24 -11.71 -9.24 12.98
N LYS A 25 -11.40 -8.95 14.24
CA LYS A 25 -11.15 -7.59 14.71
C LYS A 25 -9.85 -7.02 14.13
N ALA A 26 -8.80 -7.83 14.06
CA ALA A 26 -7.54 -7.43 13.43
C ALA A 26 -7.69 -7.11 11.92
N LEU A 27 -8.50 -7.87 11.20
CA LEU A 27 -8.81 -7.61 9.79
C LEU A 27 -9.45 -6.23 9.60
N VAL A 28 -10.42 -5.87 10.44
CA VAL A 28 -11.06 -4.54 10.39
C VAL A 28 -10.03 -3.43 10.57
N TYR A 29 -9.11 -3.56 11.53
CA TYR A 29 -8.06 -2.56 11.73
C TYR A 29 -7.09 -2.44 10.55
N ILE A 30 -6.74 -3.55 9.92
CA ILE A 30 -5.85 -3.54 8.75
C ILE A 30 -6.54 -2.93 7.54
N ASP A 31 -7.82 -3.24 7.34
CA ASP A 31 -8.61 -2.67 6.25
C ASP A 31 -8.72 -1.16 6.38
N GLU A 32 -9.06 -0.68 7.57
CA GLU A 32 -9.13 0.75 7.86
C GLU A 32 -7.77 1.44 7.66
N PHE A 33 -6.68 0.81 8.10
CA PHE A 33 -5.33 1.33 7.88
C PHE A 33 -5.03 1.53 6.38
N PHE A 34 -5.34 0.54 5.54
CA PHE A 34 -5.12 0.67 4.10
C PHE A 34 -6.04 1.69 3.43
N ILE A 35 -7.28 1.83 3.91
CA ILE A 35 -8.21 2.87 3.45
C ILE A 35 -7.63 4.25 3.72
N VAL A 36 -7.20 4.53 4.96
CA VAL A 36 -6.60 5.82 5.34
C VAL A 36 -5.35 6.13 4.51
N MET A 37 -4.46 5.14 4.34
CA MET A 37 -3.25 5.29 3.52
C MET A 37 -3.57 5.63 2.06
N ARG A 38 -4.54 4.92 1.47
CA ARG A 38 -5.01 5.19 0.09
C ARG A 38 -5.60 6.59 -0.01
N ASP A 39 -6.49 6.95 0.91
CA ASP A 39 -7.22 8.21 0.85
C ASP A 39 -6.26 9.41 0.96
N TYR A 40 -5.20 9.29 1.77
CA TYR A 40 -4.12 10.28 1.79
C TYR A 40 -3.40 10.38 0.44
N LEU A 41 -2.95 9.26 -0.12
CA LEU A 41 -2.22 9.23 -1.40
C LEU A 41 -3.06 9.71 -2.60
N CYS A 42 -4.38 9.57 -2.52
CA CYS A 42 -5.32 9.98 -3.57
C CYS A 42 -5.93 11.37 -3.36
N LYS A 43 -5.49 12.14 -2.36
CA LYS A 43 -5.92 13.54 -2.23
C LYS A 43 -5.55 14.31 -3.49
N ASP A 44 -6.42 15.26 -3.87
CA ASP A 44 -6.19 16.18 -4.98
C ASP A 44 -5.14 17.24 -4.58
N GLN A 45 -3.91 16.79 -4.41
CA GLN A 45 -2.74 17.53 -3.97
C GLN A 45 -1.59 17.08 -4.88
N PRO A 46 -0.82 18.01 -5.48
CA PRO A 46 0.27 17.63 -6.38
C PRO A 46 1.31 16.74 -5.70
N TYR A 47 1.58 16.97 -4.42
CA TYR A 47 2.55 16.19 -3.65
C TYR A 47 1.96 15.77 -2.32
N VAL A 48 1.91 14.48 -2.07
CA VAL A 48 1.53 13.90 -0.78
C VAL A 48 2.69 13.03 -0.29
N ARG A 49 3.01 13.12 1.00
CA ARG A 49 4.05 12.29 1.62
C ARG A 49 3.53 11.73 2.95
N ILE A 50 3.58 10.41 3.10
CA ILE A 50 3.30 9.69 4.34
C ILE A 50 4.63 9.12 4.83
N GLU A 51 5.09 9.58 5.98
CA GLU A 51 6.31 9.07 6.62
C GLU A 51 5.94 8.20 7.82
N ILE A 52 6.39 6.94 7.79
CA ILE A 52 6.32 6.02 8.92
C ILE A 52 7.75 5.84 9.43
N ARG A 53 8.08 6.53 10.54
CA ARG A 53 9.43 6.51 11.12
C ARG A 53 9.89 5.08 11.40
N ASN A 54 11.16 4.81 11.10
CA ASN A 54 11.79 3.48 11.19
C ASN A 54 11.17 2.40 10.30
N PHE A 55 10.33 2.79 9.33
CA PHE A 55 9.74 1.88 8.35
C PHE A 55 9.98 2.35 6.91
N GLY A 56 9.52 3.56 6.56
CA GLY A 56 9.67 4.07 5.21
C GLY A 56 8.79 5.27 4.89
N VAL A 57 8.83 5.69 3.62
CA VAL A 57 8.10 6.85 3.09
C VAL A 57 7.30 6.42 1.87
N PHE A 58 6.03 6.82 1.83
CA PHE A 58 5.17 6.73 0.65
C PHE A 58 4.94 8.14 0.11
N GLU A 59 5.16 8.37 -1.17
CA GLU A 59 5.06 9.69 -1.77
C GLU A 59 4.33 9.66 -3.12
N SER A 60 3.45 10.63 -3.34
CA SER A 60 2.88 10.95 -4.64
C SER A 60 3.81 11.93 -5.36
N LYS A 61 4.23 11.57 -6.57
CA LYS A 61 5.10 12.37 -7.42
C LYS A 61 4.41 12.60 -8.77
N PRO A 62 4.03 13.84 -9.11
CA PRO A 62 3.56 14.18 -10.43
C PRO A 62 4.61 13.80 -11.46
N THR A 63 4.19 13.06 -12.47
CA THR A 63 5.06 12.65 -13.58
C THR A 63 4.62 13.35 -14.84
N LYS A 64 5.58 13.82 -15.64
CA LYS A 64 5.28 14.40 -16.96
C LYS A 64 4.75 13.30 -17.88
N ALA A 65 3.83 13.66 -18.77
CA ALA A 65 3.38 12.77 -19.82
C ALA A 65 4.59 12.25 -20.62
N LYS A 66 4.58 10.95 -20.95
CA LYS A 66 5.61 10.32 -21.78
C LYS A 66 5.04 10.10 -23.19
N PRO A 67 5.19 11.06 -24.12
CA PRO A 67 4.60 10.97 -25.46
C PRO A 67 5.19 9.85 -26.33
N ARG A 68 6.35 9.32 -25.94
CA ARG A 68 7.01 8.17 -26.57
C ARG A 68 6.70 6.85 -25.84
N ALA A 69 5.61 6.78 -25.07
CA ALA A 69 5.14 5.52 -24.51
C ALA A 69 4.80 4.58 -25.67
N ARG A 70 5.25 3.33 -25.57
CA ARG A 70 5.01 2.32 -26.59
C ARG A 70 4.19 1.17 -26.04
N ASN A 71 3.36 0.56 -26.87
CA ASN A 71 2.71 -0.70 -26.60
C ASN A 71 3.74 -1.84 -26.71
N PRO A 72 4.03 -2.60 -25.63
CA PRO A 72 5.01 -3.69 -25.68
C PRO A 72 4.66 -4.82 -26.67
N ARG A 73 3.39 -4.94 -27.08
CA ARG A 73 2.94 -5.96 -28.03
C ARG A 73 3.04 -5.53 -29.50
N THR A 74 2.65 -4.29 -29.82
CA THR A 74 2.57 -3.79 -31.21
C THR A 74 3.71 -2.82 -31.56
N ASN A 75 4.46 -2.35 -30.57
CA ASN A 75 5.54 -1.36 -30.66
C ASN A 75 5.10 0.05 -31.12
N GLU A 76 3.78 0.29 -31.20
CA GLU A 76 3.13 1.58 -31.43
C GLU A 76 3.31 2.53 -30.25
#